data_AF-A0ABD2XIX3-F1
#
_entry.id   AF-A0ABD2XIX3-F1
#
_cell.length_a   1.000
_cell.length_b   1.000
_cell.length_c   1.000
_cell.angle_alpha   90.00
_cell.angle_beta   90.00
_cell.angle_gamma   90.00
#
_symmetry.space_group_name_H-M   'P 1'
#
loop_
_entity.id
_entity.type
_entity.pdbx_description
1 polymer ?
#
loop_
_entity_poly.entity_id
_entity_poly.type
_entity_poly.pdbx_seq_one_letter_code
_entity_poly.pdbx_strand_id
1 'polypeptide(L)'
;MTDPSSDPAGLNSGVACLTDAISEALDIVAPKWVFTVKPKYRPWCDGEVRTLMKRRDSAYRRARRSPTPANVISYRRFRSCAFYTLERAKITYFRLSVEGAVGPRESWRVLRGMGISSRSRHHPYRFSTPTC
;
A
#
# COMPACT_ATOMS: atom_id res chain seq x y z
N MET A 1 18.88 58.73 -8.48
CA MET A 1 18.94 57.67 -9.50
C MET A 1 18.49 56.39 -8.83
N THR A 2 17.21 56.05 -8.99
CA THR A 2 16.60 54.79 -8.55
C THR A 2 15.88 54.26 -9.78
N ASP A 3 16.41 53.21 -10.38
CA ASP A 3 15.88 52.58 -11.58
C ASP A 3 14.43 52.12 -11.35
N PRO A 4 13.45 52.52 -12.17
CA PRO A 4 12.03 52.18 -11.99
C PRO A 4 11.66 50.82 -12.58
N SER A 5 12.61 49.87 -12.71
CA SER A 5 12.44 48.69 -13.57
C SER A 5 12.53 47.35 -12.85
N SER A 6 12.10 47.26 -11.60
CA SER A 6 11.88 45.95 -10.99
C SER A 6 10.60 45.99 -10.19
N ASP A 7 9.48 45.88 -10.91
CA ASP A 7 8.16 45.61 -10.34
C ASP A 7 8.00 44.09 -10.27
N PRO A 8 8.46 43.41 -9.20
CA PRO A 8 8.36 41.95 -9.09
C PRO A 8 6.91 41.49 -9.12
N ALA A 9 5.97 42.36 -8.75
CA ALA A 9 4.54 42.07 -8.72
C ALA A 9 3.96 41.77 -10.12
N GLY A 10 4.37 42.52 -11.14
CA GLY A 10 3.89 42.31 -12.51
C GLY A 10 4.41 40.99 -13.10
N LEU A 11 5.70 40.70 -12.91
CA LEU A 11 6.30 39.44 -13.34
C LEU A 11 5.65 38.23 -12.63
N ASN A 12 5.44 38.35 -11.31
CA ASN A 12 4.79 37.31 -10.53
C ASN A 12 3.35 37.07 -10.98
N SER A 13 2.62 38.12 -11.38
CA SER A 13 1.25 38.00 -11.89
C SER A 13 1.19 37.27 -13.24
N GLY A 14 2.13 37.55 -14.15
CA GLY A 14 2.20 36.89 -15.45
C GLY A 14 2.60 35.41 -15.34
N VAL A 15 3.55 35.10 -14.45
CA VAL A 15 3.94 33.72 -14.14
C VAL A 15 2.76 32.95 -13.54
N ALA A 16 2.02 33.55 -12.61
CA ALA A 16 0.83 32.93 -12.02
C ALA A 16 -0.24 32.62 -13.08
N CYS A 17 -0.55 33.57 -13.96
CA CYS A 17 -1.52 33.38 -15.04
C CYS A 17 -1.12 32.24 -15.98
N LEU A 18 0.17 32.13 -16.31
CA LEU A 18 0.69 31.05 -17.14
C LEU A 18 0.57 29.70 -16.44
N THR A 19 0.97 29.62 -15.16
CA THR A 19 0.89 28.37 -14.39
C THR A 19 -0.53 27.89 -14.21
N ASP A 20 -1.49 28.80 -14.07
CA ASP A 20 -2.91 28.49 -13.97
C ASP A 20 -3.46 27.96 -15.30
N ALA A 21 -3.14 28.63 -16.41
CA ALA A 21 -3.54 28.18 -17.75
C ALA A 21 -2.98 26.79 -18.10
N ILE A 22 -1.71 26.52 -17.74
CA ILE A 22 -1.10 25.20 -17.91
C ILE A 22 -1.80 24.17 -17.03
N SER A 23 -2.09 24.50 -15.77
CA SER A 23 -2.76 23.58 -14.84
C SER A 23 -4.17 23.23 -15.31
N GLU A 24 -4.92 24.21 -15.80
CA GLU A 24 -6.25 24.01 -16.39
C GLU A 24 -6.20 23.13 -17.64
N ALA A 25 -5.25 23.40 -18.55
CA ALA A 25 -5.04 22.56 -19.73
C ALA A 25 -4.67 21.11 -19.35
N LEU A 26 -3.84 20.94 -18.31
CA LEU A 26 -3.46 19.62 -17.81
C LEU A 26 -4.63 18.90 -17.13
N ASP A 27 -5.49 19.59 -16.39
CA ASP A 27 -6.66 18.98 -15.76
C ASP A 27 -7.71 18.52 -16.81
N ILE A 28 -7.77 19.17 -17.98
CA ILE A 28 -8.60 18.74 -19.13
C ILE A 28 -8.01 17.49 -19.81
N VAL A 29 -6.70 17.52 -20.11
CA VAL A 29 -6.02 16.45 -20.86
C VAL A 29 -5.75 15.21 -19.99
N ALA A 30 -5.49 15.41 -18.70
CA ALA A 30 -5.15 14.37 -17.74
C ALA A 30 -5.94 14.59 -16.44
N PRO A 31 -7.27 14.35 -16.46
CA PRO A 31 -8.09 14.50 -15.27
C PRO A 31 -7.54 13.63 -14.13
N LYS A 32 -7.63 14.15 -12.91
CA LYS A 32 -7.17 13.43 -11.71
C LYS A 32 -7.96 12.14 -11.52
N TRP A 33 -7.35 11.01 -11.90
CA TRP A 33 -7.96 9.69 -11.73
C TRP A 33 -7.68 9.15 -10.33
N VAL A 34 -8.72 9.13 -9.51
CA VAL A 34 -8.67 8.45 -8.21
C VAL A 34 -9.02 6.98 -8.41
N PHE A 35 -8.05 6.09 -8.26
CA PHE A 35 -8.29 4.66 -8.26
C PHE A 35 -7.94 4.04 -6.91
N THR A 36 -8.72 3.05 -6.50
CA THR A 36 -8.42 2.26 -5.31
C THR A 36 -7.55 1.08 -5.70
N VAL A 37 -6.32 1.04 -5.21
CA VAL A 37 -5.45 -0.14 -5.37
C VAL A 37 -6.06 -1.30 -4.59
N LYS A 38 -6.63 -2.27 -5.32
CA LYS A 38 -7.10 -3.51 -4.69
C LYS A 38 -5.89 -4.26 -4.15
N PRO A 39 -5.90 -4.67 -2.87
CA PRO A 39 -4.79 -5.46 -2.33
C PRO A 39 -4.69 -6.76 -3.13
N LYS A 40 -3.46 -7.16 -3.46
CA LYS A 40 -3.20 -8.46 -4.09
C LYS A 40 -3.87 -9.57 -3.26
N TYR A 41 -4.45 -10.54 -3.97
CA TYR A 41 -5.01 -11.72 -3.33
C TYR A 41 -3.97 -12.38 -2.44
N ARG A 42 -4.34 -12.67 -1.18
CA ARG A 42 -3.48 -13.32 -0.19
C ARG A 42 -4.07 -14.69 0.13
N PRO A 43 -3.57 -15.78 -0.48
CA PRO A 43 -4.12 -17.12 -0.31
C PRO A 43 -4.15 -17.58 1.15
N TRP A 44 -3.14 -17.18 1.93
CA TRP A 44 -3.04 -17.49 3.36
C TRP A 44 -4.01 -16.69 4.27
N CYS A 45 -4.78 -15.74 3.72
CA CYS A 45 -5.71 -14.92 4.48
C CYS A 45 -7.14 -15.48 4.38
N ASP A 46 -7.36 -16.61 5.05
CA ASP A 46 -8.62 -17.32 5.07
C ASP A 46 -9.75 -16.54 5.81
N GLY A 47 -10.99 -17.01 5.70
CA GLY A 47 -12.17 -16.44 6.35
C GLY A 47 -12.04 -16.35 7.87
N GLU A 48 -11.39 -17.33 8.51
CA GLU A 48 -11.11 -17.31 9.95
C GLU A 48 -10.22 -16.12 10.33
N VAL A 49 -9.09 -15.95 9.62
CA VAL A 49 -8.16 -14.84 9.82
C VAL A 49 -8.87 -13.50 9.65
N ARG A 50 -9.70 -13.36 8.61
CA ARG A 50 -10.49 -12.14 8.38
C ARG A 50 -11.47 -11.86 9.51
N THR A 51 -12.11 -12.89 10.04
CA THR A 51 -13.06 -12.76 11.15
C THR A 51 -12.35 -12.30 12.43
N LEU A 52 -11.17 -12.84 12.72
CA LEU A 52 -10.33 -12.41 13.84
C LEU A 52 -9.83 -10.97 13.66
N MET A 53 -9.43 -10.57 12.45
CA MET A 53 -9.06 -9.19 12.16
C MET A 53 -10.24 -8.23 12.39
N LYS A 54 -11.45 -8.58 11.94
CA LYS A 54 -12.67 -7.78 12.20
C LYS A 54 -12.98 -7.68 13.69
N ARG A 55 -12.81 -8.76 14.45
CA ARG A 55 -12.98 -8.78 15.92
C ARG A 55 -11.96 -7.88 16.62
N ARG A 56 -10.69 -7.97 16.22
CA ARG A 56 -9.61 -7.09 16.68
C ARG A 56 -9.95 -5.62 16.42
N ASP A 57 -10.37 -5.28 15.21
CA ASP A 57 -10.65 -3.90 14.83
C ASP A 57 -11.86 -3.34 15.57
N SER A 58 -12.86 -4.20 15.83
CA SER A 58 -14.02 -3.86 16.66
C SER A 58 -13.63 -3.65 18.12
N ALA A 59 -12.74 -4.49 18.67
CA ALA A 59 -12.22 -4.34 20.03
C ALA A 59 -11.34 -3.08 20.16
N TYR A 60 -10.51 -2.78 19.16
CA TYR A 60 -9.72 -1.55 19.10
C TYR A 60 -10.61 -0.31 19.12
N ARG A 61 -11.65 -0.27 18.26
CA ARG A 61 -12.62 0.83 18.24
C ARG A 61 -13.31 1.00 19.59
N ARG A 62 -13.67 -0.09 20.28
CA ARG A 62 -14.25 -0.03 21.63
C ARG A 62 -13.25 0.49 22.67
N ALA A 63 -12.03 -0.05 22.71
CA ALA A 63 -10.99 0.41 23.64
C ALA A 63 -10.59 1.87 23.42
N ARG A 64 -10.61 2.34 22.17
CA ARG A 64 -10.32 3.74 21.82
C ARG A 64 -11.45 4.69 22.23
N ARG A 65 -12.71 4.27 22.11
CA ARG A 65 -13.87 5.08 22.54
C ARG A 65 -14.05 5.08 24.06
N SER A 66 -13.78 3.95 24.70
CA SER A 66 -13.97 3.76 26.14
C SER A 66 -12.81 2.93 26.70
N PRO A 67 -11.75 3.57 27.23
CA PRO A 67 -10.51 2.91 27.63
C PRO A 67 -10.63 2.24 29.01
N THR A 68 -11.62 1.38 29.19
CA THR A 68 -11.73 0.56 30.39
C THR A 68 -10.68 -0.56 30.37
N PRO A 69 -10.17 -1.01 31.53
CA PRO A 69 -9.22 -2.12 31.59
C PRO A 69 -9.71 -3.38 30.86
N ALA A 70 -11.00 -3.69 30.99
CA ALA A 70 -11.64 -4.82 30.29
C ALA A 70 -11.58 -4.68 28.75
N ASN A 71 -11.82 -3.48 28.21
CA ASN A 71 -11.75 -3.22 26.77
C ASN A 71 -10.31 -3.31 26.25
N VAL A 72 -9.35 -2.79 27.01
CA VAL A 72 -7.93 -2.85 26.66
C VAL A 72 -7.42 -4.31 26.67
N ILE A 73 -7.76 -5.08 27.69
CA ILE A 73 -7.42 -6.51 27.78
C ILE A 73 -8.04 -7.28 26.61
N SER A 74 -9.32 -7.03 26.32
CA SER A 74 -10.02 -7.66 25.19
C SER A 74 -9.33 -7.36 23.86
N TYR A 75 -8.94 -6.10 23.62
CA TYR A 75 -8.19 -5.73 22.42
C TYR A 75 -6.83 -6.43 22.35
N ARG A 76 -6.06 -6.45 23.45
CA ARG A 76 -4.75 -7.14 23.50
C ARG A 76 -4.90 -8.62 23.15
N ARG A 77 -5.90 -9.29 23.73
CA ARG A 77 -6.20 -10.70 23.42
C ARG A 77 -6.49 -10.91 21.94
N PHE A 78 -7.42 -10.15 21.36
CA PHE A 78 -7.74 -10.29 19.93
C PHE A 78 -6.58 -9.91 19.01
N ARG A 79 -5.74 -8.94 19.40
CA ARG A 79 -4.53 -8.58 18.67
C ARG A 79 -3.56 -9.75 18.61
N SER A 80 -3.26 -10.37 19.76
CA SER A 80 -2.37 -11.52 19.82
C SER A 80 -2.93 -12.71 19.05
N CYS A 81 -4.20 -13.05 19.25
CA CYS A 81 -4.85 -14.14 18.50
C CYS A 81 -4.79 -13.89 16.99
N ALA A 82 -5.18 -12.70 16.52
CA ALA A 82 -5.13 -12.39 15.09
C ALA A 82 -3.71 -12.46 14.52
N PHE A 83 -2.70 -12.03 15.28
CA PHE A 83 -1.30 -12.13 14.88
C PHE A 83 -0.86 -13.59 14.73
N TYR A 84 -1.04 -14.41 15.77
CA TYR A 84 -0.61 -15.81 15.74
C TYR A 84 -1.37 -16.63 14.70
N THR A 85 -2.67 -16.41 14.53
CA THR A 85 -3.44 -17.11 13.49
C THR A 85 -2.97 -16.72 12.09
N LEU A 86 -2.68 -15.43 11.86
CA LEU A 86 -2.14 -14.96 10.58
C LEU A 86 -0.77 -15.55 10.28
N GLU A 87 0.14 -15.54 11.26
CA GLU A 87 1.48 -16.12 11.10
C GLU A 87 1.42 -17.63 10.87
N ARG A 88 0.57 -18.35 11.62
CA ARG A 88 0.35 -19.78 11.38
C ARG A 88 -0.15 -20.03 9.97
N ALA A 89 -1.15 -19.28 9.51
CA ALA A 89 -1.71 -19.44 8.17
C ALA A 89 -0.67 -19.16 7.07
N LYS A 90 0.19 -18.15 7.23
CA LYS A 90 1.32 -17.88 6.33
C LYS A 90 2.30 -19.05 6.29
N ILE A 91 2.76 -19.50 7.45
CA ILE A 91 3.74 -20.59 7.57
C ILE A 91 3.16 -21.86 6.93
N THR A 92 1.93 -22.23 7.26
CA THR A 92 1.24 -23.38 6.68
C THR A 92 1.15 -23.27 5.17
N TYR A 93 0.73 -22.12 4.64
CA TYR A 93 0.64 -21.92 3.19
C TYR A 93 2.00 -22.06 2.51
N PHE A 94 3.05 -21.41 3.03
CA PHE A 94 4.38 -21.48 2.44
C PHE A 94 4.96 -22.89 2.51
N ARG A 95 4.80 -23.57 3.65
CA ARG A 95 5.23 -24.94 3.84
C ARG A 95 4.57 -25.88 2.82
N LEU A 96 3.24 -25.86 2.72
CA LEU A 96 2.49 -26.69 1.78
C LEU A 96 2.84 -26.38 0.32
N SER A 97 3.07 -25.10 0.00
CA SER A 97 3.45 -24.69 -1.36
C SER A 97 4.83 -25.22 -1.77
N VAL A 98 5.79 -25.28 -0.83
CA VAL A 98 7.13 -25.81 -1.09
C VAL A 98 7.15 -27.33 -1.06
N GLU A 99 6.46 -27.96 -0.12
CA GLU A 99 6.33 -29.42 -0.03
C GLU A 99 5.62 -30.02 -1.26
N GLY A 100 4.64 -29.31 -1.82
CA GLY A 100 3.95 -29.71 -3.06
C GLY A 100 4.78 -29.53 -4.33
N ALA A 101 5.95 -28.89 -4.28
CA ALA A 101 6.78 -28.64 -5.44
C ALA A 101 7.66 -29.87 -5.75
N VAL A 102 7.38 -30.55 -6.86
CA VAL A 102 8.16 -31.73 -7.27
C VAL A 102 9.47 -31.28 -7.93
N GLY A 103 10.53 -31.32 -7.14
CA GLY A 103 11.91 -31.13 -7.58
C GLY A 103 12.43 -29.68 -7.53
N PRO A 104 13.76 -29.49 -7.60
CA PRO A 104 14.41 -28.22 -7.26
C PRO A 104 13.95 -27.04 -8.11
N ARG A 105 13.70 -27.25 -9.41
CA ARG A 105 13.26 -26.20 -10.35
C ARG A 105 11.89 -25.64 -9.97
N GLU A 106 10.97 -26.50 -9.55
CA GLU A 106 9.62 -26.11 -9.12
C GLU A 106 9.68 -25.36 -7.79
N SER A 107 10.43 -25.88 -6.81
CA SER A 107 10.62 -25.21 -5.52
C SER A 107 11.18 -23.80 -5.72
N TRP A 108 12.18 -23.64 -6.60
CA TRP A 108 12.70 -22.32 -6.95
C TRP A 108 11.69 -21.42 -7.66
N ARG A 109 10.77 -21.98 -8.46
CA ARG A 109 9.68 -21.21 -9.09
C ARG A 109 8.69 -20.70 -8.04
N VAL A 110 8.28 -21.57 -7.12
CA VAL A 110 7.41 -21.24 -5.99
C VAL A 110 8.04 -20.14 -5.12
N LEU A 111 9.32 -20.27 -4.76
CA LEU A 111 10.05 -19.27 -3.97
C LEU A 111 10.19 -17.92 -4.70
N ARG A 112 10.38 -17.92 -6.03
CA ARG A 112 10.38 -16.69 -6.83
C ARG A 112 9.00 -16.03 -6.84
N GLY A 113 7.93 -16.81 -6.98
CA GLY A 113 6.55 -16.32 -6.91
C GLY A 113 6.20 -15.68 -5.56
N MET A 114 6.85 -16.14 -4.48
CA MET A 114 6.75 -15.56 -3.13
C MET A 114 7.60 -14.30 -2.93
N GLY A 115 8.45 -13.93 -3.90
CA GLY A 115 9.32 -12.76 -3.82
C GLY A 115 10.63 -12.98 -3.04
N ILE A 116 10.91 -14.21 -2.58
CA ILE A 116 12.09 -14.52 -1.75
C ILE A 116 13.39 -14.47 -2.57
N SER A 117 13.34 -14.84 -3.85
CA SER A 117 14.50 -14.91 -4.74
C SER A 117 14.38 -14.04 -6.00
N SER A 118 13.39 -13.14 -6.04
CA SER A 118 13.33 -12.17 -7.14
C SER A 118 14.42 -11.12 -6.94
N ARG A 119 15.31 -10.96 -7.91
CA ARG A 119 16.24 -9.81 -7.91
C ARG A 119 15.39 -8.55 -7.97
N SER A 120 15.34 -7.81 -6.86
CA SER A 120 14.76 -6.48 -6.83
C SER A 120 15.47 -5.62 -7.87
N ARG A 121 14.84 -5.44 -9.04
CA ARG A 121 15.26 -4.43 -10.02
C ARG A 121 14.56 -3.11 -9.71
N HIS A 122 14.53 -2.71 -8.44
CA HIS A 122 14.16 -1.34 -8.09
C HIS A 122 15.29 -0.42 -8.56
N HIS A 123 15.30 -0.11 -9.86
CA HIS A 123 16.01 1.05 -10.35
C HIS A 123 15.09 2.26 -10.13
N PRO A 124 15.53 3.29 -9.38
CA PRO A 124 14.65 4.38 -8.93
C PRO A 124 14.06 5.24 -10.07
N TYR A 125 14.49 5.05 -11.31
CA TYR A 125 14.09 5.88 -12.46
C TYR A 125 13.58 5.08 -13.68
N ARG A 126 12.64 4.15 -13.49
CA ARG A 126 12.05 3.43 -14.64
C ARG A 126 10.74 4.10 -15.07
N PHE A 127 10.84 5.11 -15.92
CA PHE A 127 9.70 5.62 -16.69
C PHE A 127 9.22 4.52 -17.64
N SER A 128 7.94 4.17 -17.57
CA SER A 128 7.31 3.25 -18.53
C SER A 128 7.14 3.99 -19.85
N THR A 129 7.94 3.68 -20.86
CA THR A 129 7.63 4.09 -22.23
C THR A 129 6.45 3.25 -22.73
N PRO A 130 5.40 3.86 -23.31
CA PRO A 130 4.34 3.11 -23.95
C PRO A 130 4.92 2.40 -25.17
N THR A 131 4.74 1.08 -25.24
CA THR A 131 5.00 0.29 -26.45
C THR A 131 3.91 0.62 -27.47
N CYS A 132 4.35 1.04 -28.66
CA CYS A 132 3.53 1.20 -29.86
C CYS A 132 2.81 -0.09 -30.26
#